data_AF-B9F7L8-F1
#
_entry.id   AF-B9F7L8-F1
#
_cell.length_a   1.000
_cell.length_b   1.000
_cell.length_c   1.000
_cell.angle_alpha   90.00
_cell.angle_beta   90.00
_cell.angle_gamma   90.00
#
_symmetry.space_group_name_H-M   'P 1'
#
loop_
_entity.id
_entity.type
_entity.pdbx_description
1 polymer ?
#
loop_
_entity_poly.entity_id
_entity_poly.type
_entity_poly.pdbx_seq_one_letter_code
_entity_poly.pdbx_strand_id
1 'polypeptide(L)' 'MGYGGVKAWLDGLGLSRYAPVFEIHEVDDEVLPLLTLEDLKDMGMGAVGSRRKLYAAIQKPPEDQKRFLSG' A
#
# COMPACT_ATOMS: atom_id res chain seq x y z
N MET A 1 15.01 8.52 -12.27
CA MET A 1 14.81 7.48 -11.24
C MET A 1 13.57 7.91 -10.48
N GLY A 2 12.40 7.40 -10.87
CA GLY A 2 11.14 7.72 -10.19
C GLY A 2 11.14 7.03 -8.83
N TYR A 3 11.07 7.81 -7.76
CA TYR A 3 11.05 7.33 -6.38
C TYR A 3 9.69 7.62 -5.72
N GLY A 4 8.62 7.81 -6.49
CA GLY A 4 7.25 7.83 -6.00
C GLY A 4 6.51 6.60 -6.50
N GLY A 5 5.81 5.91 -5.60
CA GLY A 5 5.10 4.68 -5.94
C GLY A 5 4.83 3.83 -4.71
N VAL A 6 4.12 2.72 -4.90
CA VAL A 6 3.64 1.86 -3.82
C VAL A 6 4.75 1.41 -2.86
N LYS A 7 5.96 1.12 -3.37
CA LYS A 7 7.11 0.78 -2.54
C LYS A 7 7.55 1.91 -1.59
N ALA A 8 7.58 3.15 -2.06
CA ALA A 8 7.94 4.31 -1.23
C ALA A 8 6.86 4.62 -0.18
N TRP A 9 5.60 4.47 -0.56
CA TRP A 9 4.47 4.55 0.37
C TRP A 9 4.55 3.48 1.47
N LEU A 10 4.83 2.22 1.10
CA LEU A 10 5.05 1.14 2.07
C LEU A 10 6.23 1.41 3.01
N ASP A 11 7.29 2.01 2.49
CA ASP A 11 8.47 2.38 3.29
C ASP A 11 8.15 3.43 4.34
N GLY A 12 7.41 4.48 3.98
CA GLY A 12 6.91 5.48 4.92
C GLY A 12 6.01 4.92 6.02
N LEU A 13 5.38 3.76 5.77
CA LEU A 13 4.56 3.05 6.77
C LEU A 13 5.37 2.04 7.61
N GLY A 14 6.65 1.81 7.33
CA GLY A 14 7.45 0.73 7.94
C GLY A 14 6.96 -0.67 7.54
N LEU A 15 6.41 -0.77 6.32
CA LEU A 15 5.78 -1.97 5.75
C LEU A 15 6.44 -2.40 4.44
N SER A 16 7.66 -1.93 4.14
CA SER A 16 8.41 -2.22 2.91
C SER A 16 8.58 -3.72 2.61
N ARG A 17 8.49 -4.58 3.65
CA ARG A 17 8.48 -6.05 3.51
C ARG A 17 7.33 -6.60 2.64
N TYR A 18 6.25 -5.84 2.46
CA TYR A 18 5.13 -6.23 1.62
C TYR A 18 5.26 -5.75 0.17
N ALA A 19 6.30 -4.98 -0.19
CA ALA A 19 6.45 -4.48 -1.56
C ALA A 19 6.42 -5.58 -2.64
N PRO A 20 7.06 -6.76 -2.45
CA PRO A 20 6.94 -7.85 -3.42
C PRO A 20 5.52 -8.37 -3.58
N VAL A 21 4.71 -8.35 -2.52
CA VAL A 21 3.30 -8.78 -2.58
C VAL A 21 2.48 -7.81 -3.44
N PHE A 22 2.66 -6.51 -3.24
CA PHE A 22 1.99 -5.50 -4.07
C PHE A 22 2.43 -5.58 -5.53
N GLU A 23 3.71 -5.84 -5.80
CA GLU A 23 4.24 -6.01 -7.16
C GLU A 23 3.68 -7.27 -7.85
N ILE A 24 3.67 -8.43 -7.15
CA ILE A 24 3.13 -9.69 -7.68
C ILE A 24 1.64 -9.58 -8.01
N HIS A 25 0.90 -8.82 -7.22
CA HIS A 25 -0.53 -8.58 -7.42
C HIS A 25 -0.83 -7.36 -8.31
N GLU A 26 0.19 -6.81 -8.98
CA GLU A 26 0.08 -5.68 -9.91
C GLU A 26 -0.64 -4.46 -9.32
N VAL A 27 -0.41 -4.19 -8.03
CA VAL A 27 -0.99 -3.03 -7.36
C VAL A 27 -0.13 -1.80 -7.63
N ASP A 28 -0.65 -0.91 -8.45
CA ASP A 28 -0.13 0.43 -8.74
C ASP A 28 -0.84 1.51 -7.89
N ASP A 29 -0.55 2.79 -8.17
CA ASP A 29 -1.14 3.93 -7.46
C ASP A 29 -2.63 4.14 -7.75
N GLU A 30 -3.15 3.64 -8.87
CA GLU A 30 -4.58 3.70 -9.23
C GLU A 30 -5.37 2.59 -8.53
N VAL A 31 -4.78 1.41 -8.39
CA VAL A 31 -5.39 0.24 -7.72
C VAL A 31 -5.27 0.33 -6.20
N LEU A 32 -4.18 0.88 -5.67
CA LEU A 32 -3.94 1.02 -4.24
C LEU A 32 -5.12 1.63 -3.44
N PRO A 33 -5.77 2.74 -3.87
CA PRO A 33 -6.92 3.31 -3.17
C PRO A 33 -8.19 2.45 -3.24
N LEU A 34 -8.24 1.44 -4.10
CA LEU A 34 -9.40 0.56 -4.27
C LEU A 34 -9.36 -0.68 -3.37
N LEU A 35 -8.22 -0.97 -2.74
CA LEU A 35 -8.03 -2.19 -1.96
C LEU A 35 -8.86 -2.20 -0.67
N THR A 36 -9.60 -3.28 -0.47
CA THR A 36 -10.34 -3.57 0.75
C THR A 36 -9.53 -4.41 1.74
N LEU A 37 -10.03 -4.58 2.96
CA LEU A 37 -9.45 -5.52 3.93
C LEU A 37 -9.47 -6.97 3.44
N GLU A 38 -10.43 -7.33 2.59
CA GLU A 38 -10.55 -8.67 2.00
C GLU A 38 -9.48 -8.86 0.92
N ASP A 39 -9.30 -7.89 0.03
CA ASP A 39 -8.22 -7.93 -0.98
C ASP A 39 -6.84 -8.07 -0.34
N LEU A 40 -6.56 -7.27 0.70
CA LEU A 40 -5.29 -7.38 1.45
C LEU A 40 -5.10 -8.77 2.08
N LYS A 41 -6.19 -9.41 2.52
CA LYS A 41 -6.13 -10.78 3.05
C LYS A 41 -5.84 -11.79 1.94
N ASP A 42 -6.48 -11.65 0.79
CA ASP A 42 -6.36 -12.55 -0.36
C ASP A 42 -5.00 -12.42 -1.06
N MET A 43 -4.37 -11.24 -0.96
CA MET A 43 -2.96 -11.01 -1.31
C MET A 43 -1.96 -11.71 -0.37
N GLY A 44 -2.42 -12.48 0.61
CA GLY A 44 -1.55 -13.25 1.52
C GLY A 44 -1.09 -12.49 2.76
N MET A 45 -1.68 -11.34 3.09
CA MET A 45 -1.34 -10.63 4.33
C MET A 45 -2.04 -11.27 5.54
N GLY A 46 -1.44 -12.32 6.12
CA GLY A 46 -2.04 -13.02 7.27
C GLY A 46 -2.12 -12.16 8.55
N ALA A 47 -1.10 -11.32 8.80
CA ALA A 47 -1.01 -10.53 10.02
C ALA A 47 -2.10 -9.44 10.11
N VAL A 48 -2.99 -9.57 11.10
CA VAL A 48 -4.13 -8.63 11.31
C VAL A 48 -3.65 -7.20 11.53
N GLY A 49 -2.57 -7.01 12.31
CA GLY A 49 -2.03 -5.68 12.59
C GLY A 49 -1.52 -4.97 11.33
N SER A 50 -0.77 -5.66 10.47
CA SER A 50 -0.29 -5.10 9.19
C SER A 50 -1.46 -4.73 8.28
N ARG A 51 -2.45 -5.63 8.12
CA ARG A 51 -3.63 -5.36 7.29
C ARG A 51 -4.42 -4.15 7.76
N ARG A 52 -4.68 -4.05 9.07
CA ARG A 52 -5.39 -2.90 9.65
C ARG A 52 -4.60 -1.61 9.45
N LYS A 53 -3.27 -1.64 9.60
CA LYS A 53 -2.41 -0.47 9.36
C LYS A 53 -2.43 -0.02 7.89
N LEU A 54 -2.35 -0.97 6.95
CA LEU A 54 -2.43 -0.68 5.50
C LEU A 54 -3.78 -0.10 5.13
N TYR A 55 -4.86 -0.77 5.53
CA TYR A 55 -6.20 -0.31 5.21
C TYR A 55 -6.47 1.08 5.80
N ALA A 56 -6.06 1.33 7.05
CA ALA A 56 -6.18 2.65 7.65
C ALA A 56 -5.39 3.72 6.86
N ALA A 57 -4.22 3.37 6.31
CA ALA A 57 -3.42 4.28 5.49
C ALA A 57 -4.02 4.51 4.09
N ILE A 58 -4.65 3.50 3.50
CA ILE A 58 -5.40 3.60 2.23
C ILE A 58 -6.60 4.54 2.38
N GLN A 59 -7.33 4.44 3.49
CA GLN A 59 -8.51 5.27 3.77
C GLN A 59 -8.18 6.73 4.13
N LYS A 60 -6.90 7.10 4.25
CA LYS A 60 -6.52 8.49 4.51
C LYS A 60 -6.80 9.38 3.30
N PRO A 61 -7.07 10.67 3.51
CA PRO A 61 -7.29 11.57 2.40
C PRO A 61 -6.04 11.63 1.50
N PRO A 62 -6.23 11.71 0.17
CA PRO A 62 -5.16 11.61 -0.81
C PRO A 62 -4.07 12.68 -0.65
N GLU A 63 -4.29 13.74 0.10
CA GLU A 63 -3.25 14.72 0.48
C GLU A 63 -2.08 14.09 1.28
N ASP A 64 -2.35 13.13 2.17
CA ASP A 64 -1.31 12.43 2.96
C ASP A 64 -0.60 11.37 2.09
N GLN A 65 -1.30 10.85 1.08
CA GLN A 65 -0.83 9.79 0.19
C GLN A 65 -0.01 10.33 -1.00
N LYS A 66 -0.41 11.48 -1.56
CA LYS A 66 0.27 12.17 -2.69
C LYS A 66 1.74 12.46 -2.41
N ARG A 67 2.10 12.69 -1.14
CA ARG A 67 3.50 12.90 -0.74
C ARG A 67 4.42 11.72 -1.11
N PHE A 68 3.87 10.52 -1.27
CA PHE A 68 4.63 9.29 -1.55
C PHE A 68 4.33 8.68 -2.93
N LEU A 69 3.19 9.00 -3.54
CA LEU A 69 2.76 8.41 -4.81
C LEU A 69 3.02 9.30 -6.03
N SER A 70 3.32 10.60 -5.86
CA SER A 70 3.43 11.56 -6.97
C SER A 70 4.86 11.81 -7.49
N GLY A 71 5.76 10.81 -7.45
CA GLY A 71 7.19 10.98 -7.76
C GLY A 71 7.77 9.98 -8.74
#